data_AF-A0A848LQC0-F1
#
_entry.id   AF-A0A848LQC0-F1
#
_cell.length_a   1.000
_cell.length_b   1.000
_cell.length_c   1.000
_cell.angle_alpha   90.00
_cell.angle_beta   90.00
_cell.angle_gamma   90.00
#
_symmetry.space_group_name_H-M   'P 1'
#
loop_
_entity.id
_entity.type
_entity.pdbx_description
1 polymer ?
#
loop_
_entity_poly.entity_id
_entity_poly.type
_entity_poly.pdbx_seq_one_letter_code
_entity_poly.pdbx_strand_id
1 'polypeptide(L)'
;MGLDSWLASISDRQRLFVAGLETFREQSESGMRQLSRSLDLAQQRVDAWEPERLQRARNAIDVGAMIAKLDARDLSSLSRREKRAVPAFWREVGLERMRWFLSESPESLPRFVRQRLRDWSLSETPEVQEGWARLAGHFWKEERLPRWGLPLPVSTVLGRKGPGLLAEQWKDESLPHVVEALKVAGARSSVSYTGHVVSEYLLQRLRQRRDVTESLAFLMDDARGRAWLPFVGTETSLTPAPLEARVAVVAAVLECRAQRQVGAGVQGRLEERLVSKDSVFGDPRLTTLTEAWAQVRSRTRGAFDDFLAALIQQDLEFFFERAMREQDRRDFWLRYLGSIRTTTCWLDSATYDDLRRRGDALPPEQRAAFRRARRLPKGEVSAFCLSFDRFVVVEFSETGNATFVYRHENFDRMLRGMVVEHAQNLKDVQLSTRRLIHGKYWQSRFDQELLALGIEWDRNRQRRKL
;
A
#
# COMPACT_ATOMS: atom_id res chain seq x y z
N MET A 1 -34.46 -67.10 -17.50
CA MET A 1 -33.67 -66.17 -16.67
C MET A 1 -34.43 -65.92 -15.38
N GLY A 2 -33.80 -66.13 -14.22
CA GLY A 2 -34.45 -65.94 -12.91
C GLY A 2 -34.58 -64.46 -12.53
N LEU A 3 -35.55 -64.13 -11.69
CA LEU A 3 -35.84 -62.78 -11.20
C LEU A 3 -34.59 -62.09 -10.63
N ASP A 4 -33.74 -62.83 -9.92
CA ASP A 4 -32.51 -62.31 -9.31
C ASP A 4 -31.47 -61.85 -10.34
N SER A 5 -31.35 -62.55 -11.47
CA SER A 5 -30.47 -62.16 -12.57
C SER A 5 -30.95 -60.88 -13.26
N TRP A 6 -32.27 -60.69 -13.35
CA TRP A 6 -32.86 -59.47 -13.88
C TRP A 6 -32.69 -58.28 -12.93
N LEU A 7 -32.91 -58.48 -11.62
CA LEU A 7 -32.70 -57.45 -10.60
C LEU A 7 -31.22 -57.03 -10.50
N ALA A 8 -30.28 -57.98 -10.59
CA ALA A 8 -28.86 -57.68 -10.66
C ALA A 8 -28.51 -56.83 -11.89
N SER A 9 -29.06 -57.16 -13.06
CA SER A 9 -28.86 -56.38 -14.28
C SER A 9 -29.41 -54.95 -14.18
N ILE A 10 -30.54 -54.75 -13.51
CA ILE A 10 -31.11 -53.41 -13.27
C ILE A 10 -30.24 -52.63 -12.29
N SER A 11 -29.79 -53.25 -11.20
CA SER A 11 -28.89 -52.61 -10.23
C SER A 11 -27.58 -52.18 -10.88
N ASP A 12 -27.00 -53.00 -11.75
CA ASP A 12 -25.76 -52.66 -12.47
C ASP A 12 -25.97 -51.51 -13.45
N ARG A 13 -27.12 -51.47 -14.17
CA ARG A 13 -27.48 -50.35 -15.04
C ARG A 13 -27.70 -49.05 -14.25
N GLN A 14 -28.33 -49.13 -13.06
CA GLN A 14 -28.51 -47.96 -12.20
C GLN A 14 -27.16 -47.43 -11.67
N ARG A 15 -26.25 -48.30 -11.25
CA ARG A 15 -24.90 -47.88 -10.82
C ARG A 15 -24.12 -47.22 -11.96
N LEU A 16 -24.14 -47.81 -13.16
CA LEU A 16 -23.49 -47.23 -14.33
C LEU A 16 -24.09 -45.87 -14.72
N PHE A 17 -25.41 -45.72 -14.60
CA PHE A 17 -26.08 -44.45 -14.86
C PHE A 17 -25.70 -43.35 -13.85
N VAL A 18 -25.68 -43.68 -12.54
CA VAL A 18 -25.25 -42.75 -11.49
C VAL A 18 -23.79 -42.35 -11.65
N ALA A 19 -22.90 -43.30 -11.91
CA ALA A 19 -21.48 -43.01 -12.18
C ALA A 19 -21.31 -42.12 -13.43
N GLY A 20 -22.14 -42.31 -14.47
CA GLY A 20 -22.16 -41.46 -15.65
C GLY A 20 -22.62 -40.02 -15.34
N LEU A 21 -23.61 -39.85 -14.46
CA LEU A 21 -24.07 -38.53 -13.99
C LEU A 21 -23.01 -37.80 -13.15
N GLU A 22 -22.30 -38.50 -12.27
CA GLU A 22 -21.19 -37.93 -11.49
C GLU A 22 -20.06 -37.48 -12.42
N THR A 23 -19.65 -38.34 -13.36
CA THR A 23 -18.63 -38.00 -14.36
C THR A 23 -19.04 -36.78 -15.20
N PHE A 24 -20.32 -36.71 -15.63
CA PHE A 24 -20.83 -35.56 -16.37
C PHE A 24 -20.84 -34.28 -15.53
N ARG A 25 -21.22 -34.38 -14.25
CA ARG A 25 -21.18 -33.25 -13.32
C ARG A 25 -19.76 -32.73 -13.12
N GLU A 26 -18.78 -33.62 -12.89
CA GLU A 26 -17.38 -33.24 -12.75
C GLU A 26 -16.82 -32.60 -14.02
N GLN A 27 -17.15 -33.15 -15.20
CA GLN A 27 -16.76 -32.57 -16.49
C GLN A 27 -17.38 -31.19 -16.70
N SER A 28 -18.66 -31.01 -16.34
CA SER A 28 -19.35 -29.72 -16.41
C SER A 28 -18.74 -28.69 -15.46
N GLU A 29 -18.48 -29.06 -14.20
CA GLU A 29 -17.84 -28.20 -13.22
C GLU A 29 -16.40 -27.84 -13.62
N SER A 30 -15.65 -28.78 -14.19
CA SER A 30 -14.31 -28.56 -14.72
C SER A 30 -14.33 -27.61 -15.93
N GLY A 31 -15.25 -27.83 -16.87
CA GLY A 31 -15.47 -26.95 -18.03
C GLY A 31 -15.85 -25.53 -17.63
N MET A 32 -16.76 -25.38 -16.66
CA MET A 32 -17.13 -24.07 -16.11
C MET A 32 -15.96 -23.38 -15.40
N ARG A 33 -15.13 -24.12 -14.66
CA ARG A 33 -13.90 -23.59 -14.06
C ARG A 33 -12.90 -23.14 -15.14
N GLN A 34 -12.74 -23.90 -16.22
CA GLN A 34 -11.85 -23.56 -17.33
C GLN A 34 -12.35 -22.33 -18.10
N LEU A 35 -13.65 -22.23 -18.37
CA LEU A 35 -14.29 -21.05 -18.96
C LEU A 35 -14.12 -19.82 -18.07
N SER A 36 -14.37 -19.95 -16.77
CA SER A 36 -14.17 -18.87 -15.80
C SER A 36 -12.72 -18.38 -15.78
N ARG A 37 -11.73 -19.30 -15.74
CA ARG A 37 -10.30 -18.95 -15.84
C ARG A 37 -9.95 -18.29 -17.17
N SER A 38 -10.52 -18.76 -18.27
CA SER A 38 -10.25 -18.22 -19.61
C SER A 38 -10.84 -16.81 -19.76
N LEU A 39 -12.04 -16.59 -19.21
CA LEU A 39 -12.67 -15.28 -19.11
C LEU A 39 -11.85 -14.34 -18.21
N ASP A 40 -11.38 -14.84 -17.06
CA ASP A 40 -10.51 -14.09 -16.15
C ASP A 40 -9.20 -13.67 -16.83
N LEU A 41 -8.54 -14.57 -17.57
CA LEU A 41 -7.32 -14.30 -18.33
C LEU A 41 -7.56 -13.33 -19.50
N ALA A 42 -8.65 -13.50 -20.25
CA ALA A 42 -9.02 -12.59 -21.33
C ALA A 42 -9.30 -11.19 -20.78
N GLN A 43 -10.03 -11.11 -19.66
CA GLN A 43 -10.32 -9.84 -18.99
C GLN A 43 -9.04 -9.24 -18.37
N GLN A 44 -8.14 -10.03 -17.79
CA GLN A 44 -6.82 -9.58 -17.31
C GLN A 44 -5.96 -9.00 -18.46
N ARG A 45 -5.96 -9.62 -19.64
CA ARG A 45 -5.26 -9.09 -20.83
C ARG A 45 -5.87 -7.78 -21.34
N VAL A 46 -7.20 -7.68 -21.34
CA VAL A 46 -7.90 -6.43 -21.68
C VAL A 46 -7.59 -5.31 -20.68
N ASP A 47 -7.44 -5.67 -19.41
CA ASP A 47 -7.24 -4.72 -18.32
C ASP A 47 -5.77 -4.31 -18.14
N ALA A 48 -4.79 -5.16 -18.45
CA ALA A 48 -3.36 -4.79 -18.42
C ALA A 48 -3.01 -3.65 -19.42
N TRP A 49 -3.88 -3.40 -20.40
CA TRP A 49 -3.71 -2.38 -21.44
C TRP A 49 -4.60 -1.13 -21.15
N GLU A 50 -4.89 -0.83 -19.88
CA GLU A 50 -5.99 0.05 -19.44
C GLU A 50 -5.80 1.57 -19.55
N PRO A 51 -4.63 2.17 -19.22
CA PRO A 51 -4.40 3.60 -19.50
C PRO A 51 -4.55 3.88 -21.00
N GLU A 52 -4.09 2.93 -21.80
CA GLU A 52 -4.27 2.91 -23.23
C GLU A 52 -5.69 2.55 -23.65
N ARG A 53 -6.58 1.99 -22.82
CA ARG A 53 -7.93 1.60 -23.26
C ARG A 53 -8.83 2.82 -23.41
N LEU A 54 -8.89 3.69 -22.40
CA LEU A 54 -9.62 4.95 -22.53
C LEU A 54 -8.97 5.82 -23.61
N GLN A 55 -7.64 5.85 -23.67
CA GLN A 55 -6.94 6.58 -24.73
C GLN A 55 -7.21 5.98 -26.12
N ARG A 56 -7.20 4.65 -26.29
CA ARG A 56 -7.57 3.97 -27.55
C ARG A 56 -9.04 4.18 -27.88
N ALA A 57 -9.91 4.19 -26.88
CA ALA A 57 -11.33 4.51 -27.08
C ALA A 57 -11.49 5.96 -27.56
N ARG A 58 -10.77 6.92 -26.97
CA ARG A 58 -10.72 8.32 -27.41
C ARG A 58 -10.13 8.45 -28.81
N ASN A 59 -9.06 7.72 -29.11
CA ASN A 59 -8.43 7.73 -30.44
C ASN A 59 -9.31 7.10 -31.53
N ALA A 60 -10.29 6.28 -31.13
CA ALA A 60 -11.07 5.49 -32.07
C ALA A 60 -12.56 5.84 -32.13
N ILE A 61 -12.99 6.79 -31.31
CA ILE A 61 -14.34 7.36 -31.32
C ILE A 61 -14.18 8.87 -31.29
N ASP A 62 -14.83 9.55 -32.22
CA ASP A 62 -15.01 11.00 -32.13
C ASP A 62 -15.98 11.30 -30.97
N VAL A 63 -15.41 11.60 -29.81
CA VAL A 63 -16.17 11.90 -28.58
C VAL A 63 -17.05 13.13 -28.78
N GLY A 64 -16.60 14.12 -29.56
CA GLY A 64 -17.36 15.32 -29.87
C GLY A 64 -18.61 15.01 -30.69
N ALA A 65 -18.46 14.24 -31.77
CA ALA A 65 -19.59 13.78 -32.58
C ALA A 65 -20.55 12.89 -31.79
N MET A 66 -20.03 12.01 -30.92
CA MET A 66 -20.86 11.19 -30.03
C MET A 66 -21.68 12.06 -29.07
N ILE A 67 -21.07 13.08 -28.45
CA ILE A 67 -21.77 14.02 -27.56
C ILE A 67 -22.83 14.81 -28.33
N ALA A 68 -22.53 15.28 -29.54
CA ALA A 68 -23.50 16.00 -30.38
C ALA A 68 -24.75 15.16 -30.69
N LYS A 69 -24.59 13.85 -30.93
CA LYS A 69 -25.73 12.92 -31.11
C LYS A 69 -26.54 12.72 -29.83
N LEU A 70 -25.87 12.68 -28.67
CA LEU A 70 -26.53 12.62 -27.36
C LEU A 70 -27.31 13.92 -27.07
N ASP A 71 -26.75 15.08 -27.43
CA ASP A 71 -27.43 16.38 -27.34
C ASP A 71 -28.68 16.43 -28.23
N ALA A 72 -28.57 15.89 -29.45
CA ALA A 72 -29.70 15.72 -30.37
C ALA A 72 -30.72 14.66 -29.92
N ARG A 73 -30.46 13.93 -28.82
CA ARG A 73 -31.27 12.81 -28.33
C ARG A 73 -31.55 11.75 -29.41
N ASP A 74 -30.57 11.46 -30.24
CA ASP A 74 -30.69 10.49 -31.33
C ASP A 74 -29.89 9.22 -31.04
N LEU A 75 -30.55 8.24 -30.42
CA LEU A 75 -29.92 6.95 -30.13
C LEU A 75 -29.71 6.11 -31.40
N SER A 76 -30.43 6.40 -32.50
CA SER A 76 -30.40 5.61 -33.72
C SER A 76 -29.13 5.87 -34.55
N SER A 77 -28.62 7.10 -34.56
CA SER A 77 -27.36 7.46 -35.23
C SER A 77 -26.10 7.11 -34.43
N LEU A 78 -26.25 6.69 -33.17
CA LEU A 78 -25.15 6.10 -32.41
C LEU A 78 -24.85 4.70 -32.93
N SER A 79 -23.65 4.51 -33.44
CA SER A 79 -23.12 3.19 -33.78
C SER A 79 -23.08 2.29 -32.54
N ARG A 80 -23.05 0.96 -32.76
CA ARG A 80 -22.89 0.00 -31.65
C ARG A 80 -21.62 0.26 -30.83
N ARG A 81 -20.57 0.77 -31.46
CA ARG A 81 -19.30 1.10 -30.80
C ARG A 81 -19.46 2.32 -29.89
N GLU A 82 -20.08 3.39 -30.38
CA GLU A 82 -20.37 4.60 -29.60
C GLU A 82 -21.28 4.27 -28.41
N LYS A 83 -22.39 3.54 -28.62
CA LYS A 83 -23.30 3.12 -27.54
C LYS A 83 -22.57 2.40 -26.40
N ARG A 84 -21.62 1.51 -26.74
CA ARG A 84 -20.81 0.80 -25.74
C ARG A 84 -19.81 1.70 -25.02
N ALA A 85 -19.42 2.81 -25.62
CA ALA A 85 -18.42 3.73 -25.10
C ALA A 85 -19.01 4.86 -24.27
N VAL A 86 -20.29 5.22 -24.46
CA VAL A 86 -20.96 6.27 -23.67
C VAL A 86 -20.72 6.09 -22.15
N PRO A 87 -20.87 4.89 -21.55
CA PRO A 87 -20.57 4.71 -20.12
C PRO A 87 -19.11 4.97 -19.72
N ALA A 88 -18.16 4.74 -20.63
CA ALA A 88 -16.73 4.95 -20.40
C ALA A 88 -16.36 6.45 -20.35
N PHE A 89 -17.15 7.28 -21.02
CA PHE A 89 -16.98 8.74 -21.12
C PHE A 89 -17.98 9.50 -20.25
N TRP A 90 -18.36 8.93 -19.11
CA TRP A 90 -19.43 9.50 -18.27
C TRP A 90 -19.13 10.93 -17.78
N ARG A 91 -17.85 11.29 -17.59
CA ARG A 91 -17.43 12.66 -17.20
C ARG A 91 -17.73 13.66 -18.31
N GLU A 92 -17.38 13.33 -19.54
CA GLU A 92 -17.57 14.17 -20.72
C GLU A 92 -19.04 14.23 -21.15
N VAL A 93 -19.75 13.10 -21.02
CA VAL A 93 -21.20 13.00 -21.30
C VAL A 93 -21.99 13.86 -20.32
N GLY A 94 -21.64 13.83 -19.04
CA GLY A 94 -22.34 14.58 -18.00
C GLY A 94 -23.67 13.95 -17.56
N LEU A 95 -24.19 14.41 -16.42
CA LEU A 95 -25.27 13.74 -15.70
C LEU A 95 -26.58 13.66 -16.52
N GLU A 96 -26.98 14.78 -17.13
CA GLU A 96 -28.27 14.88 -17.83
C GLU A 96 -28.30 14.04 -19.10
N ARG A 97 -27.23 14.05 -19.89
CA ARG A 97 -27.13 13.21 -21.09
C ARG A 97 -27.07 11.73 -20.74
N MET A 98 -26.33 11.37 -19.70
CA MET A 98 -26.27 9.97 -19.24
C MET A 98 -27.64 9.52 -18.74
N ARG A 99 -28.42 10.39 -18.09
CA ARG A 99 -29.79 10.07 -17.66
C ARG A 99 -30.69 9.73 -18.83
N TRP A 100 -30.71 10.57 -19.86
CA TRP A 100 -31.45 10.28 -21.08
C TRP A 100 -30.93 9.01 -21.76
N PHE A 101 -29.61 8.86 -21.89
CA PHE A 101 -29.04 7.67 -22.53
C PHE A 101 -29.43 6.36 -21.81
N LEU A 102 -29.42 6.34 -20.47
CA LEU A 102 -29.82 5.18 -19.68
C LEU A 102 -31.33 4.91 -19.70
N SER A 103 -32.19 5.92 -19.97
CA SER A 103 -33.62 5.67 -20.20
C SER A 103 -33.86 4.95 -21.51
N GLU A 104 -33.10 5.29 -22.56
CA GLU A 104 -33.22 4.69 -23.88
C GLU A 104 -32.42 3.38 -24.03
N SER A 105 -31.35 3.18 -23.24
CA SER A 105 -30.45 2.01 -23.27
C SER A 105 -30.18 1.48 -21.85
N PRO A 106 -31.18 0.93 -21.15
CA PRO A 106 -31.04 0.43 -19.79
C PRO A 106 -30.03 -0.73 -19.67
N GLU A 107 -29.80 -1.49 -20.73
CA GLU A 107 -28.79 -2.56 -20.80
C GLU A 107 -27.35 -2.04 -20.69
N SER A 108 -27.14 -0.73 -20.83
CA SER A 108 -25.84 -0.08 -20.62
C SER A 108 -25.54 0.20 -19.15
N LEU A 109 -26.55 0.13 -18.26
CA LEU A 109 -26.39 0.43 -16.83
C LEU A 109 -25.27 -0.39 -16.16
N PRO A 110 -25.13 -1.72 -16.37
CA PRO A 110 -24.03 -2.47 -15.78
C PRO A 110 -22.64 -2.01 -16.25
N ARG A 111 -22.50 -1.49 -17.48
CA ARG A 111 -21.22 -0.92 -17.93
C ARG A 111 -20.94 0.40 -17.22
N PHE A 112 -21.96 1.23 -17.05
CA PHE A 112 -21.86 2.50 -16.33
C PHE A 112 -21.46 2.32 -14.88
N VAL A 113 -22.12 1.43 -14.14
CA VAL A 113 -21.78 1.15 -12.73
C VAL A 113 -20.33 0.65 -12.61
N ARG A 114 -19.86 -0.20 -13.55
CA ARG A 114 -18.50 -0.77 -13.50
C ARG A 114 -17.48 0.33 -13.70
N GLN A 115 -17.75 1.21 -14.66
CA GLN A 115 -16.90 2.35 -14.91
C GLN A 115 -16.90 3.32 -13.72
N ARG A 116 -18.04 3.54 -13.05
CA ARG A 116 -18.10 4.41 -11.86
C ARG A 116 -17.35 3.85 -10.66
N LEU A 117 -17.42 2.55 -10.41
CA LEU A 117 -16.58 1.91 -9.39
C LEU A 117 -15.10 2.02 -9.73
N ARG A 118 -14.77 1.83 -11.02
CA ARG A 118 -13.39 1.96 -11.51
C ARG A 118 -12.81 3.35 -11.26
N ASP A 119 -13.59 4.37 -11.62
CA ASP A 119 -13.18 5.78 -11.60
C ASP A 119 -13.48 6.47 -10.27
N TRP A 120 -13.98 5.73 -9.27
CA TRP A 120 -14.35 6.26 -7.97
C TRP A 120 -13.15 6.91 -7.28
N SER A 121 -13.35 8.10 -6.72
CA SER A 121 -12.29 8.87 -6.04
C SER A 121 -12.90 9.75 -4.95
N LEU A 122 -12.18 9.95 -3.84
CA LEU A 122 -12.55 10.91 -2.79
C LEU A 122 -12.32 12.37 -3.22
N SER A 123 -11.54 12.59 -4.28
CA SER A 123 -11.30 13.92 -4.85
C SER A 123 -12.52 14.51 -5.56
N GLU A 124 -13.49 13.67 -5.94
CA GLU A 124 -14.77 14.14 -6.48
C GLU A 124 -15.56 14.89 -5.40
N THR A 125 -16.22 15.98 -5.79
CA THR A 125 -17.06 16.73 -4.85
C THR A 125 -18.25 15.87 -4.40
N PRO A 126 -18.70 16.00 -3.14
CA PRO A 126 -19.82 15.21 -2.63
C PRO A 126 -21.07 15.30 -3.52
N GLU A 127 -21.36 16.48 -4.07
CA GLU A 127 -22.54 16.73 -4.90
C GLU A 127 -22.49 15.97 -6.22
N VAL A 128 -21.33 15.96 -6.88
CA VAL A 128 -21.11 15.23 -8.13
C VAL A 128 -21.22 13.74 -7.90
N GLN A 129 -20.54 13.22 -6.87
CA GLN A 129 -20.54 11.81 -6.54
C GLN A 129 -21.95 11.30 -6.21
N GLU A 130 -22.69 12.05 -5.41
CA GLU A 130 -24.07 11.74 -5.05
C GLU A 130 -25.02 11.83 -6.26
N GLY A 131 -24.82 12.80 -7.15
CA GLY A 131 -25.56 12.90 -8.41
C GLY A 131 -25.48 11.62 -9.23
N TRP A 132 -24.27 11.11 -9.44
CA TRP A 132 -24.04 9.87 -10.19
C TRP A 132 -24.55 8.63 -9.47
N ALA A 133 -24.42 8.59 -8.15
CA ALA A 133 -24.94 7.51 -7.32
C ALA A 133 -26.47 7.41 -7.40
N ARG A 134 -27.17 8.55 -7.27
CA ARG A 134 -28.63 8.62 -7.44
C ARG A 134 -29.06 8.23 -8.85
N LEU A 135 -28.33 8.68 -9.87
CA LEU A 135 -28.62 8.31 -11.26
C LEU A 135 -28.55 6.79 -11.46
N ALA A 136 -27.48 6.16 -10.99
CA ALA A 136 -27.32 4.72 -11.11
C ALA A 136 -28.43 3.97 -10.36
N GLY A 137 -28.76 4.41 -9.14
CA GLY A 137 -29.83 3.82 -8.33
C GLY A 137 -31.21 3.96 -8.96
N HIS A 138 -31.51 5.10 -9.60
CA HIS A 138 -32.81 5.35 -10.23
C HIS A 138 -33.13 4.33 -11.34
N PHE A 139 -32.14 3.97 -12.16
CA PHE A 139 -32.31 2.99 -13.24
C PHE A 139 -32.13 1.53 -12.78
N TRP A 140 -31.67 1.32 -11.54
CA TRP A 140 -31.43 -0.01 -11.00
C TRP A 140 -32.73 -0.63 -10.48
N LYS A 141 -33.49 -1.29 -11.36
CA LYS A 141 -34.66 -2.09 -10.96
C LYS A 141 -34.20 -3.51 -10.59
N GLU A 142 -34.34 -3.88 -9.32
CA GLU A 142 -33.84 -5.12 -8.71
C GLU A 142 -34.29 -6.41 -9.44
N GLU A 143 -35.43 -6.37 -10.13
CA GLU A 143 -36.01 -7.54 -10.79
C GLU A 143 -35.37 -7.93 -12.14
N ARG A 144 -34.62 -7.02 -12.80
CA ARG A 144 -34.22 -7.21 -14.22
C ARG A 144 -32.73 -7.34 -14.48
N LEU A 145 -31.87 -7.08 -13.48
CA LEU A 145 -30.42 -7.12 -13.66
C LEU A 145 -29.82 -8.21 -12.77
N PRO A 146 -28.85 -9.00 -13.27
CA PRO A 146 -28.17 -9.98 -12.44
C PRO A 146 -27.61 -9.27 -11.21
N ARG A 147 -27.92 -9.79 -10.02
CA ARG A 147 -27.38 -9.24 -8.77
C ARG A 147 -25.86 -9.21 -8.90
N TRP A 148 -25.28 -8.03 -8.73
CA TRP A 148 -23.84 -7.81 -8.74
C TRP A 148 -23.09 -8.44 -7.57
N GLY A 149 -23.77 -9.30 -6.80
CA GLY A 149 -23.24 -9.90 -5.58
C GLY A 149 -22.96 -8.88 -4.45
N LEU A 150 -23.27 -7.59 -4.65
CA LEU A 150 -23.09 -6.57 -3.62
C LEU A 150 -24.26 -6.60 -2.62
N PRO A 151 -23.99 -6.54 -1.31
CA PRO A 151 -25.02 -6.58 -0.27
C PRO A 151 -25.79 -5.26 -0.10
N LEU A 152 -25.43 -4.22 -0.87
CA LEU A 152 -26.01 -2.88 -0.77
C LEU A 152 -26.54 -2.38 -2.12
N PRO A 153 -27.55 -1.48 -2.10
CA PRO A 153 -28.03 -0.83 -3.32
C PRO A 153 -26.91 -0.07 -4.04
N VAL A 154 -26.96 -0.04 -5.38
CA VAL A 154 -25.93 0.62 -6.21
C VAL A 154 -25.77 2.11 -5.89
N SER A 155 -26.85 2.82 -5.56
CA SER A 155 -26.78 4.21 -5.11
C SER A 155 -25.98 4.37 -3.82
N THR A 156 -26.08 3.41 -2.90
CA THR A 156 -25.31 3.45 -1.65
C THR A 156 -23.84 3.15 -1.92
N VAL A 157 -23.57 2.12 -2.72
CA VAL A 157 -22.22 1.68 -3.10
C VAL A 157 -21.44 2.79 -3.83
N LEU A 158 -22.05 3.44 -4.82
CA LEU A 158 -21.36 4.49 -5.59
C LEU A 158 -21.22 5.81 -4.82
N GLY A 159 -21.98 5.98 -3.75
CA GLY A 159 -21.91 7.16 -2.89
C GLY A 159 -20.57 7.30 -2.16
N ARG A 160 -20.34 8.48 -1.59
CA ARG A 160 -19.10 8.79 -0.85
C ARG A 160 -18.86 7.87 0.34
N LYS A 161 -19.93 7.47 1.03
CA LYS A 161 -19.90 6.55 2.18
C LYS A 161 -19.91 5.07 1.77
N GLY A 162 -20.06 4.77 0.48
CA GLY A 162 -20.22 3.42 -0.05
C GLY A 162 -19.13 2.44 0.41
N PRO A 163 -17.83 2.80 0.32
CA PRO A 163 -16.76 1.92 0.77
C PRO A 163 -16.87 1.52 2.25
N GLY A 164 -17.17 2.49 3.12
CA GLY A 164 -17.34 2.24 4.56
C GLY A 164 -18.58 1.41 4.87
N LEU A 165 -19.70 1.67 4.17
CA LEU A 165 -20.92 0.89 4.37
C LEU A 165 -20.75 -0.55 3.89
N LEU A 166 -20.05 -0.80 2.77
CA LEU A 166 -19.73 -2.15 2.34
C LEU A 166 -18.80 -2.88 3.31
N ALA A 167 -17.75 -2.18 3.79
CA ALA A 167 -16.87 -2.74 4.80
C ALA A 167 -17.65 -3.18 6.05
N GLU A 168 -18.65 -2.41 6.47
CA GLU A 168 -19.47 -2.73 7.65
C GLU A 168 -20.35 -3.97 7.42
N GLN A 169 -20.87 -4.15 6.20
CA GLN A 169 -21.64 -5.36 5.85
C GLN A 169 -20.79 -6.63 5.90
N TRP A 170 -19.49 -6.51 5.66
CA TRP A 170 -18.56 -7.65 5.65
C TRP A 170 -17.62 -7.67 6.85
N LYS A 171 -17.96 -7.00 7.95
CA LYS A 171 -17.09 -6.91 9.15
C LYS A 171 -16.69 -8.26 9.75
N ASP A 172 -17.55 -9.27 9.59
CA ASP A 172 -17.37 -10.62 10.12
C ASP A 172 -16.69 -11.57 9.10
N GLU A 173 -16.55 -11.15 7.85
CA GLU A 173 -15.85 -11.90 6.82
C GLU A 173 -14.33 -11.75 6.95
N SER A 174 -13.57 -12.62 6.28
CA SER A 174 -12.13 -12.47 6.12
C SER A 174 -11.81 -11.48 5.00
N LEU A 175 -10.68 -10.77 5.09
CA LEU A 175 -10.26 -9.84 4.04
C LEU A 175 -10.11 -10.51 2.66
N PRO A 176 -9.56 -11.74 2.54
CA PRO A 176 -9.55 -12.46 1.26
C PRO A 176 -10.95 -12.67 0.67
N HIS A 177 -11.95 -12.95 1.51
CA HIS A 177 -13.34 -13.11 1.07
C HIS A 177 -13.92 -11.79 0.57
N VAL A 178 -13.70 -10.69 1.31
CA VAL A 178 -14.13 -9.34 0.91
C VAL A 178 -13.57 -8.96 -0.46
N VAL A 179 -12.26 -9.18 -0.69
CA VAL A 179 -11.62 -8.86 -1.97
C VAL A 179 -12.16 -9.73 -3.11
N GLU A 180 -12.47 -11.01 -2.85
CA GLU A 180 -13.07 -11.88 -3.87
C GLU A 180 -14.52 -11.47 -4.19
N ALA A 181 -15.32 -11.12 -3.18
CA ALA A 181 -16.67 -10.60 -3.38
C ALA A 181 -16.67 -9.31 -4.22
N LEU A 182 -15.74 -8.39 -3.94
CA LEU A 182 -15.54 -7.18 -4.75
C LEU A 182 -15.11 -7.53 -6.19
N LYS A 183 -14.21 -8.51 -6.37
CA LYS A 183 -13.81 -8.99 -7.70
C LYS A 183 -15.00 -9.54 -8.49
N VAL A 184 -15.86 -10.34 -7.86
CA VAL A 184 -17.10 -10.87 -8.48
C VAL A 184 -18.04 -9.73 -8.88
N ALA A 185 -18.10 -8.66 -8.08
CA ALA A 185 -18.81 -7.43 -8.41
C ALA A 185 -18.11 -6.54 -9.47
N GLY A 186 -16.98 -6.98 -10.03
CA GLY A 186 -16.21 -6.24 -11.04
C GLY A 186 -15.28 -5.16 -10.49
N ALA A 187 -15.11 -5.07 -9.16
CA ALA A 187 -14.19 -4.18 -8.47
C ALA A 187 -12.91 -4.92 -8.07
N ARG A 188 -11.95 -5.01 -9.00
CA ARG A 188 -10.67 -5.72 -8.83
C ARG A 188 -9.73 -4.99 -7.85
N SER A 189 -8.64 -5.63 -7.45
CA SER A 189 -7.64 -5.00 -6.57
C SER A 189 -6.93 -3.79 -7.21
N SER A 190 -6.84 -3.76 -8.53
CA SER A 190 -6.30 -2.63 -9.31
C SER A 190 -7.27 -1.45 -9.45
N VAL A 191 -8.44 -1.49 -8.81
CA VAL A 191 -9.43 -0.40 -8.86
C VAL A 191 -9.37 0.43 -7.58
N SER A 192 -9.55 1.75 -7.73
CA SER A 192 -9.54 2.70 -6.62
C SER A 192 -10.52 2.31 -5.52
N TYR A 193 -11.79 2.07 -5.89
CA TYR A 193 -12.87 1.72 -4.96
C TYR A 193 -12.53 0.56 -4.02
N THR A 194 -11.91 -0.50 -4.55
CA THR A 194 -11.56 -1.70 -3.77
C THR A 194 -10.54 -1.36 -2.68
N GLY A 195 -9.52 -0.56 -2.98
CA GLY A 195 -8.57 -0.12 -1.95
C GLY A 195 -9.22 0.73 -0.86
N HIS A 196 -10.22 1.54 -1.20
CA HIS A 196 -10.99 2.29 -0.20
C HIS A 196 -11.87 1.38 0.67
N VAL A 197 -12.50 0.35 0.11
CA VAL A 197 -13.25 -0.64 0.91
C VAL A 197 -12.30 -1.38 1.86
N VAL A 198 -11.14 -1.82 1.36
CA VAL A 198 -10.12 -2.50 2.17
C VAL A 198 -9.60 -1.61 3.30
N SER A 199 -9.33 -0.33 3.01
CA SER A 199 -8.91 0.66 4.01
C SER A 199 -9.97 0.83 5.11
N GLU A 200 -11.24 1.04 4.75
CA GLU A 200 -12.33 1.18 5.71
C GLU A 200 -12.56 -0.12 6.51
N TYR A 201 -12.44 -1.29 5.88
CA TYR A 201 -12.53 -2.58 6.55
C TYR A 201 -11.47 -2.72 7.66
N LEU A 202 -10.21 -2.36 7.38
CA LEU A 202 -9.14 -2.38 8.38
C LEU A 202 -9.42 -1.39 9.51
N LEU A 203 -9.84 -0.17 9.19
CA LEU A 203 -10.15 0.87 10.18
C LEU A 203 -11.37 0.49 11.05
N GLN A 204 -12.36 -0.20 10.50
CA GLN A 204 -13.49 -0.69 11.28
C GLN A 204 -13.08 -1.78 12.26
N ARG A 205 -12.29 -2.77 11.80
CA ARG A 205 -11.73 -3.79 12.70
C ARG A 205 -10.88 -3.15 13.80
N LEU A 206 -10.12 -2.11 13.46
CA LEU A 206 -9.34 -1.33 14.42
C LEU A 206 -10.22 -0.69 15.51
N ARG A 207 -11.30 -0.01 15.10
CA ARG A 207 -12.29 0.61 16.02
C ARG A 207 -12.97 -0.44 16.90
N GLN A 208 -13.21 -1.64 16.37
CA GLN A 208 -13.80 -2.77 17.10
C GLN A 208 -12.78 -3.56 17.93
N ARG A 209 -11.50 -3.15 17.94
CA ARG A 209 -10.40 -3.85 18.63
C ARG A 209 -10.23 -5.31 18.23
N ARG A 210 -10.52 -5.63 16.96
CA ARG A 210 -10.33 -6.98 16.41
C ARG A 210 -8.89 -7.16 15.96
N ASP A 211 -8.38 -8.37 16.09
CA ASP A 211 -7.09 -8.73 15.50
C ASP A 211 -7.14 -8.60 13.96
N VAL A 212 -6.12 -7.96 13.40
CA VAL A 212 -5.98 -7.77 11.95
C VAL A 212 -4.79 -8.53 11.37
N THR A 213 -4.14 -9.39 12.17
CA THR A 213 -2.95 -10.16 11.76
C THR A 213 -3.16 -10.91 10.44
N GLU A 214 -4.27 -11.65 10.30
CA GLU A 214 -4.58 -12.39 9.07
C GLU A 214 -4.81 -11.44 7.87
N SER A 215 -5.48 -10.31 8.10
CA SER A 215 -5.75 -9.32 7.06
C SER A 215 -4.47 -8.67 6.55
N LEU A 216 -3.55 -8.32 7.45
CA LEU A 216 -2.26 -7.77 7.07
C LEU A 216 -1.33 -8.80 6.43
N ALA A 217 -1.38 -10.06 6.87
CA ALA A 217 -0.68 -11.16 6.20
C ALA A 217 -1.16 -11.30 4.74
N PHE A 218 -2.48 -11.29 4.52
CA PHE A 218 -3.04 -11.32 3.16
C PHE A 218 -2.52 -10.17 2.28
N LEU A 219 -2.41 -8.95 2.81
CA LEU A 219 -1.90 -7.81 2.03
C LEU A 219 -0.44 -7.99 1.57
N MET A 220 0.37 -8.76 2.30
CA MET A 220 1.77 -9.01 1.95
C MET A 220 1.95 -10.28 1.12
N ASP A 221 1.19 -11.32 1.42
CA ASP A 221 1.43 -12.67 0.94
C ASP A 221 0.63 -12.99 -0.33
N ASP A 222 -0.55 -12.41 -0.51
CA ASP A 222 -1.42 -12.60 -1.69
C ASP A 222 -1.16 -11.53 -2.76
N ALA A 223 -1.11 -11.95 -4.03
CA ALA A 223 -0.92 -11.04 -5.16
C ALA A 223 -2.00 -9.95 -5.25
N ARG A 224 -3.25 -10.27 -4.88
CA ARG A 224 -4.37 -9.31 -4.86
C ARG A 224 -4.14 -8.25 -3.79
N GLY A 225 -3.67 -8.67 -2.62
CA GLY A 225 -3.33 -7.80 -1.49
C GLY A 225 -2.14 -6.89 -1.79
N ARG A 226 -1.09 -7.44 -2.41
CA ARG A 226 0.15 -6.71 -2.71
C ARG A 226 -0.04 -5.53 -3.65
N ALA A 227 -1.09 -5.51 -4.46
CA ALA A 227 -1.40 -4.41 -5.38
C ALA A 227 -1.54 -3.05 -4.67
N TRP A 228 -1.81 -3.04 -3.36
CA TRP A 228 -1.96 -1.81 -2.56
C TRP A 228 -0.71 -1.39 -1.78
N LEU A 229 0.25 -2.29 -1.58
CA LEU A 229 1.47 -2.03 -0.81
C LEU A 229 2.63 -1.58 -1.72
N PRO A 230 3.70 -1.00 -1.18
CA PRO A 230 4.94 -0.77 -1.94
C PRO A 230 5.46 -2.06 -2.58
N PHE A 231 5.99 -1.97 -3.80
CA PHE A 231 6.57 -3.12 -4.51
C PHE A 231 7.97 -3.42 -4.03
N VAL A 232 8.30 -4.71 -3.97
CA VAL A 232 9.69 -5.17 -3.94
C VAL A 232 10.08 -5.37 -5.40
N GLY A 233 11.14 -4.73 -5.88
CA GLY A 233 11.49 -4.60 -7.31
C GLY A 233 11.66 -5.89 -8.13
N THR A 234 11.39 -7.06 -7.56
CA THR A 234 11.31 -8.37 -8.22
C THR A 234 9.90 -8.70 -8.75
N GLU A 235 8.90 -7.86 -8.49
CA GLU A 235 7.49 -8.12 -8.82
C GLU A 235 7.10 -7.59 -10.21
N THR A 236 7.48 -8.30 -11.27
CA THR A 236 7.25 -7.87 -12.67
C THR A 236 5.82 -8.11 -13.20
N SER A 237 5.02 -8.94 -12.53
CA SER A 237 3.68 -9.36 -13.00
C SER A 237 2.51 -8.70 -12.27
N LEU A 238 2.78 -7.83 -11.29
CA LEU A 238 1.74 -7.19 -10.49
C LEU A 238 1.34 -5.84 -11.08
N THR A 239 0.04 -5.66 -11.33
CA THR A 239 -0.51 -4.35 -11.70
C THR A 239 -0.84 -3.55 -10.43
N PRO A 240 -0.20 -2.39 -10.19
CA PRO A 240 -0.54 -1.55 -9.05
C PRO A 240 -1.98 -1.07 -9.07
N ALA A 241 -2.54 -0.90 -7.88
CA ALA A 241 -3.72 -0.08 -7.69
C ALA A 241 -3.40 1.42 -7.92
N PRO A 242 -4.41 2.26 -8.22
CA PRO A 242 -4.26 3.70 -8.26
C PRO A 242 -3.65 4.26 -6.97
N LEU A 243 -2.84 5.33 -7.10
CA LEU A 243 -2.11 5.93 -5.98
C LEU A 243 -3.02 6.22 -4.78
N GLU A 244 -4.20 6.81 -5.01
CA GLU A 244 -5.15 7.16 -3.94
C GLU A 244 -5.57 5.96 -3.08
N ALA A 245 -5.84 4.82 -3.72
CA ALA A 245 -6.19 3.57 -3.06
C ALA A 245 -5.00 2.98 -2.28
N ARG A 246 -3.80 3.01 -2.86
CA ARG A 246 -2.58 2.57 -2.19
C ARG A 246 -2.32 3.39 -0.93
N VAL A 247 -2.42 4.72 -1.04
CA VAL A 247 -2.30 5.65 0.09
C VAL A 247 -3.34 5.35 1.17
N ALA A 248 -4.60 5.11 0.80
CA ALA A 248 -5.67 4.79 1.75
C ALA A 248 -5.37 3.49 2.52
N VAL A 249 -4.93 2.45 1.84
CA VAL A 249 -4.60 1.16 2.46
C VAL A 249 -3.36 1.29 3.34
N VAL A 250 -2.27 1.90 2.86
CA VAL A 250 -1.05 2.09 3.64
C VAL A 250 -1.33 2.92 4.90
N ALA A 251 -2.14 3.97 4.82
CA ALA A 251 -2.53 4.74 5.99
C ALA A 251 -3.28 3.88 7.04
N ALA A 252 -4.25 3.08 6.61
CA ALA A 252 -4.98 2.18 7.52
C ALA A 252 -4.07 1.10 8.13
N VAL A 253 -3.13 0.58 7.35
CA VAL A 253 -2.13 -0.39 7.82
C VAL A 253 -1.23 0.20 8.91
N LEU A 254 -0.81 1.46 8.76
CA LEU A 254 -0.05 2.16 9.80
C LEU A 254 -0.86 2.36 11.08
N GLU A 255 -2.14 2.72 10.99
CA GLU A 255 -3.04 2.84 12.14
C GLU A 255 -3.18 1.50 12.88
N CYS A 256 -3.39 0.41 12.14
CA CYS A 256 -3.42 -0.94 12.70
C CYS A 256 -2.13 -1.29 13.46
N ARG A 257 -0.98 -0.95 12.88
CA ARG A 257 0.33 -1.14 13.52
C ARG A 257 0.46 -0.31 14.80
N ALA A 258 0.10 0.97 14.76
CA ALA A 258 0.24 1.88 15.89
C ALA A 258 -0.58 1.43 17.11
N GLN A 259 -1.77 0.85 16.88
CA GLN A 259 -2.63 0.31 17.94
C GLN A 259 -2.23 -1.10 18.42
N ARG A 260 -1.13 -1.68 17.91
CA ARG A 260 -0.59 -3.01 18.29
C ARG A 260 -1.60 -4.15 18.11
N GLN A 261 -2.49 -4.06 17.13
CA GLN A 261 -3.46 -5.11 16.79
C GLN A 261 -2.90 -6.08 15.73
N VAL A 262 -1.59 -6.28 15.73
CA VAL A 262 -0.85 -7.05 14.72
C VAL A 262 0.12 -7.98 15.43
N GLY A 263 0.11 -9.26 15.07
CA GLY A 263 1.05 -10.24 15.59
C GLY A 263 2.50 -9.90 15.18
N ALA A 264 3.45 -10.16 16.09
CA ALA A 264 4.86 -9.80 15.92
C ALA A 264 5.49 -10.34 14.61
N GLY A 265 5.13 -11.56 14.20
CA GLY A 265 5.63 -12.17 12.96
C GLY A 265 5.14 -11.47 11.67
N VAL A 266 4.00 -10.78 11.73
CA VAL A 266 3.48 -9.96 10.61
C VAL A 266 4.08 -8.56 10.66
N GLN A 267 4.27 -8.00 11.86
CA GLN A 267 4.80 -6.65 12.02
C GLN A 267 6.18 -6.47 11.38
N GLY A 268 7.15 -7.36 11.64
CA GLY A 268 8.50 -7.22 11.06
C GLY A 268 8.51 -7.28 9.53
N ARG A 269 7.71 -8.19 8.95
CA ARG A 269 7.54 -8.30 7.48
C ARG A 269 6.86 -7.06 6.89
N LEU A 270 5.89 -6.51 7.61
CA LEU A 270 5.18 -5.31 7.19
C LEU A 270 6.12 -4.11 7.11
N GLU A 271 6.96 -3.91 8.12
CA GLU A 271 7.91 -2.79 8.13
C GLU A 271 8.92 -2.91 6.98
N GLU A 272 9.43 -4.12 6.73
CA GLU A 272 10.30 -4.40 5.58
C GLU A 272 9.61 -4.06 4.25
N ARG A 273 8.36 -4.48 4.11
CA ARG A 273 7.55 -4.21 2.92
C ARG A 273 7.31 -2.73 2.71
N LEU A 274 7.02 -1.98 3.77
CA LEU A 274 6.75 -0.55 3.70
C LEU A 274 7.99 0.28 3.37
N VAL A 275 9.19 -0.19 3.67
CA VAL A 275 10.46 0.52 3.36
C VAL A 275 11.06 0.03 2.02
N SER A 276 10.35 -0.80 1.26
CA SER A 276 10.86 -1.30 -0.02
C SER A 276 11.05 -0.17 -1.04
N LYS A 277 12.06 -0.33 -1.92
CA LYS A 277 12.39 0.63 -2.98
C LYS A 277 11.40 0.55 -4.14
N ASP A 278 10.16 0.95 -3.89
CA ASP A 278 9.17 1.25 -4.92
C ASP A 278 9.42 2.65 -5.47
N SER A 279 9.25 2.86 -6.78
CA SER A 279 9.35 4.18 -7.41
C SER A 279 8.27 5.15 -6.95
N VAL A 280 7.13 4.64 -6.47
CA VAL A 280 5.99 5.48 -6.02
C VAL A 280 6.14 5.93 -4.57
N PHE A 281 6.33 4.98 -3.65
CA PHE A 281 6.48 5.29 -2.23
C PHE A 281 7.91 5.70 -1.90
N GLY A 282 8.93 4.99 -2.39
CA GLY A 282 10.29 5.20 -1.93
C GLY A 282 10.44 4.99 -0.42
N ASP A 283 11.49 5.56 0.16
CA ASP A 283 11.80 5.40 1.59
C ASP A 283 11.05 6.47 2.43
N PRO A 284 10.22 6.07 3.43
CA PRO A 284 9.46 7.00 4.28
C PRO A 284 10.36 7.89 5.16
N ARG A 285 11.65 7.57 5.27
CA ARG A 285 12.62 8.29 6.09
C ARG A 285 13.34 9.39 5.31
N LEU A 286 12.99 9.70 4.07
CA LEU A 286 13.65 10.79 3.36
C LEU A 286 13.20 12.14 3.92
N THR A 287 14.12 13.11 3.99
CA THR A 287 13.82 14.49 4.42
C THR A 287 12.74 15.11 3.53
N THR A 288 12.82 14.86 2.22
CA THR A 288 11.79 15.17 1.24
C THR A 288 10.98 13.92 0.96
N LEU A 289 9.75 13.87 1.46
CA LEU A 289 8.85 12.76 1.21
C LEU A 289 8.40 12.73 -0.26
N THR A 290 8.19 11.52 -0.78
CA THR A 290 7.44 11.34 -2.03
C THR A 290 6.00 11.82 -1.84
N GLU A 291 5.31 12.09 -2.95
CA GLU A 291 3.89 12.48 -2.92
C GLU A 291 3.05 11.43 -2.16
N ALA A 292 3.33 10.15 -2.38
CA ALA A 292 2.64 9.06 -1.70
C ALA A 292 2.81 9.11 -0.17
N TRP A 293 4.04 9.24 0.33
CA TRP A 293 4.27 9.34 1.77
C TRP A 293 3.73 10.64 2.38
N ALA A 294 3.80 11.76 1.65
CA ALA A 294 3.20 13.01 2.09
C ALA A 294 1.68 12.88 2.27
N GLN A 295 0.99 12.20 1.34
CA GLN A 295 -0.44 11.92 1.46
C GLN A 295 -0.77 10.91 2.57
N VAL A 296 0.06 9.89 2.78
CA VAL A 296 -0.12 8.97 3.93
C VAL A 296 0.01 9.74 5.25
N ARG A 297 1.04 10.58 5.39
CA ARG A 297 1.27 11.38 6.59
C ARG A 297 0.15 12.39 6.85
N SER A 298 -0.43 12.99 5.80
CA SER A 298 -1.54 13.92 5.97
C SER A 298 -2.82 13.22 6.46
N ARG A 299 -3.01 11.94 6.10
CA ARG A 299 -4.15 11.13 6.55
C ARG A 299 -3.97 10.54 7.95
N THR A 300 -2.76 10.10 8.30
CA THR A 300 -2.47 9.45 9.59
C THR A 300 -1.14 9.95 10.18
N ARG A 301 -1.11 11.22 10.59
CA ARG A 301 0.12 11.83 11.10
C ARG A 301 0.69 11.09 12.30
N GLY A 302 -0.15 10.72 13.26
CA GLY A 302 0.27 10.02 14.48
C GLY A 302 0.89 8.66 14.19
N ALA A 303 0.19 7.79 13.44
CA ALA A 303 0.71 6.47 13.14
C ALA A 303 1.94 6.51 12.21
N PHE A 304 2.01 7.49 11.30
CA PHE A 304 3.19 7.72 10.48
C PHE A 304 4.40 8.15 11.31
N ASP A 305 4.26 9.16 12.18
CA ASP A 305 5.34 9.65 13.02
C ASP A 305 5.81 8.53 14.00
N ASP A 306 4.88 7.71 14.54
CA ASP A 306 5.19 6.54 15.37
C ASP A 306 5.92 5.42 14.59
N PHE A 307 5.55 5.20 13.32
CA PHE A 307 6.24 4.27 12.44
C PHE A 307 7.66 4.72 12.13
N LEU A 308 7.83 6.00 11.78
CA LEU A 308 9.14 6.60 11.53
C LEU A 308 10.04 6.49 12.76
N ALA A 309 9.52 6.84 13.95
CA ALA A 309 10.25 6.71 15.20
C ALA A 309 10.69 5.26 15.46
N ALA A 310 9.85 4.27 15.18
CA ALA A 310 10.22 2.86 15.36
C ALA A 310 11.34 2.42 14.39
N LEU A 311 11.32 2.88 13.13
CA LEU A 311 12.39 2.59 12.18
C LEU A 311 13.72 3.21 12.62
N ILE A 312 13.69 4.45 13.10
CA ILE A 312 14.88 5.14 13.62
C ILE A 312 15.42 4.42 14.86
N GLN A 313 14.53 3.96 15.75
CA GLN A 313 14.90 3.21 16.94
C GLN A 313 15.61 1.90 16.57
N GLN A 314 15.07 1.15 15.59
CA GLN A 314 15.72 -0.06 15.09
C GLN A 314 17.12 0.22 14.50
N ASP A 315 17.27 1.31 13.75
CA ASP A 315 18.57 1.68 13.17
C ASP A 315 19.59 2.07 14.26
N LEU A 316 19.14 2.79 15.30
CA LEU A 316 19.94 3.15 16.46
C LEU A 316 20.42 1.91 17.22
N GLU A 317 19.47 1.05 17.61
CA GLU A 317 19.75 -0.19 18.33
C GLU A 317 20.70 -1.08 17.52
N PHE A 318 20.43 -1.25 16.22
CA PHE A 318 21.29 -1.99 15.32
C PHE A 318 22.72 -1.45 15.29
N PHE A 319 22.90 -0.15 15.09
CA PHE A 319 24.24 0.45 14.99
C PHE A 319 25.01 0.32 16.31
N PHE A 320 24.42 0.75 17.42
CA PHE A 320 25.13 0.78 18.70
C PHE A 320 25.34 -0.60 19.30
N GLU A 321 24.49 -1.59 19.02
CA GLU A 321 24.69 -2.96 19.53
C GLU A 321 25.61 -3.80 18.65
N ARG A 322 25.58 -3.62 17.32
CA ARG A 322 26.35 -4.48 16.40
C ARG A 322 27.65 -3.86 15.92
N ALA A 323 27.65 -2.56 15.61
CA ALA A 323 28.83 -1.90 15.07
C ALA A 323 29.73 -1.33 16.18
N MET A 324 29.14 -0.77 17.25
CA MET A 324 29.92 -0.13 18.33
C MET A 324 30.04 -0.94 19.61
N ARG A 325 28.98 -1.66 20.00
CA ARG A 325 28.83 -2.26 21.34
C ARG A 325 28.89 -1.24 22.49
N GLU A 326 28.35 -0.04 22.27
CA GLU A 326 28.34 1.04 23.26
C GLU A 326 26.91 1.39 23.72
N GLN A 327 26.52 0.89 24.90
CA GLN A 327 25.17 1.09 25.45
C GLN A 327 24.90 2.54 25.86
N ASP A 328 25.88 3.22 26.43
CA ASP A 328 25.72 4.58 26.96
C ASP A 328 25.36 5.59 25.86
N ARG A 329 25.97 5.45 24.67
CA ARG A 329 25.67 6.28 23.49
C ARG A 329 24.32 5.94 22.88
N ARG A 330 23.96 4.65 22.84
CA ARG A 330 22.61 4.20 22.44
C ARG A 330 21.55 4.89 23.30
N ASP A 331 21.69 4.76 24.61
CA ASP A 331 20.71 5.28 25.57
C ASP A 331 20.65 6.81 25.52
N PHE A 332 21.78 7.49 25.27
CA PHE A 332 21.82 8.92 25.03
C PHE A 332 20.97 9.33 23.82
N TRP A 333 21.21 8.73 22.65
CA TRP A 333 20.55 9.12 21.39
C TRP A 333 19.08 8.70 21.32
N LEU A 334 18.69 7.62 22.00
CA LEU A 334 17.29 7.21 22.13
C LEU A 334 16.41 8.26 22.83
N ARG A 335 17.00 9.19 23.60
CA ARG A 335 16.28 10.33 24.19
C ARG A 335 15.84 11.36 23.15
N TYR A 336 16.40 11.34 21.94
CA TYR A 336 16.15 12.30 20.86
C TYR A 336 15.27 11.75 19.73
N LEU A 337 14.63 10.59 19.92
CA LEU A 337 13.98 9.84 18.84
C LEU A 337 12.93 10.63 18.03
N GLY A 338 12.09 11.41 18.71
CA GLY A 338 11.05 12.26 18.12
C GLY A 338 11.59 13.54 17.46
N SER A 339 12.84 13.90 17.76
CA SER A 339 13.56 14.99 17.09
C SER A 339 14.34 14.52 15.87
N ILE A 340 14.75 13.24 15.83
CA ILE A 340 15.39 12.64 14.67
C ILE A 340 14.34 12.48 13.55
N ARG A 341 14.74 12.83 12.33
CA ARG A 341 13.94 12.73 11.11
C ARG A 341 14.34 11.54 10.27
N THR A 342 15.65 11.31 10.15
CA THR A 342 16.20 10.27 9.28
C THR A 342 17.51 9.73 9.84
N THR A 343 17.86 8.52 9.43
CA THR A 343 19.08 7.84 9.87
C THR A 343 19.79 7.23 8.67
N THR A 344 21.12 7.28 8.68
CA THR A 344 21.95 6.53 7.72
C THR A 344 23.08 5.84 8.47
N CYS A 345 23.07 4.51 8.42
CA CYS A 345 24.12 3.67 8.97
C CYS A 345 25.15 3.37 7.88
N TRP A 346 26.40 3.76 8.10
CA TRP A 346 27.55 3.43 7.27
C TRP A 346 28.43 2.46 8.03
N LEU A 347 28.49 1.20 7.59
CA LEU A 347 29.28 0.17 8.22
C LEU A 347 30.64 0.05 7.53
N ASP A 348 31.70 -0.12 8.32
CA ASP A 348 33.00 -0.52 7.82
C ASP A 348 32.91 -1.89 7.10
N SER A 349 33.87 -2.14 6.21
CA SER A 349 33.85 -3.30 5.32
C SER A 349 33.82 -4.63 6.09
N ALA A 350 34.61 -4.75 7.16
CA ALA A 350 34.72 -5.96 7.96
C ALA A 350 33.41 -6.26 8.71
N THR A 351 32.85 -5.27 9.40
CA THR A 351 31.57 -5.39 10.10
C THR A 351 30.43 -5.70 9.15
N TYR A 352 30.37 -5.00 8.01
CA TYR A 352 29.33 -5.26 7.01
C TYR A 352 29.41 -6.68 6.46
N ASP A 353 30.61 -7.15 6.11
CA ASP A 353 30.82 -8.48 5.52
C ASP A 353 30.60 -9.61 6.55
N ASP A 354 30.91 -9.39 7.85
CA ASP A 354 30.52 -10.30 8.94
C ASP A 354 28.99 -10.41 9.07
N LEU A 355 28.29 -9.28 9.18
CA LEU A 355 26.84 -9.26 9.31
C LEU A 355 26.15 -9.84 8.07
N ARG A 356 26.72 -9.62 6.88
CA ARG A 356 26.25 -10.23 5.63
C ARG A 356 26.33 -11.75 5.68
N ARG A 357 27.46 -12.32 6.13
CA ARG A 357 27.63 -13.77 6.28
C ARG A 357 26.66 -14.37 7.30
N ARG A 358 26.32 -13.60 8.33
CA ARG A 358 25.38 -14.00 9.39
C ARG A 358 23.92 -13.70 9.06
N GLY A 359 23.61 -13.25 7.84
CA GLY A 359 22.33 -12.62 7.49
C GLY A 359 21.09 -13.38 7.97
N ASP A 360 21.05 -14.70 7.81
CA ASP A 360 19.89 -15.50 8.21
C ASP A 360 19.81 -15.81 9.71
N ALA A 361 20.91 -15.65 10.45
CA ALA A 361 20.99 -15.81 11.89
C ALA A 361 20.69 -14.50 12.65
N LEU A 362 20.52 -13.37 11.96
CA LEU A 362 20.12 -12.11 12.59
C LEU A 362 18.62 -12.11 12.93
N PRO A 363 18.22 -11.57 14.09
CA PRO A 363 16.82 -11.29 14.40
C PRO A 363 16.16 -10.47 13.27
N PRO A 364 14.86 -10.67 12.98
CA PRO A 364 14.18 -10.01 11.88
C PRO A 364 14.35 -8.48 11.83
N GLU A 365 14.20 -7.81 12.98
CA GLU A 365 14.35 -6.35 13.11
C GLU A 365 15.77 -5.89 12.76
N GLN A 366 16.79 -6.63 13.19
CA GLN A 366 18.19 -6.32 12.90
C GLN A 366 18.55 -6.62 11.45
N ARG A 367 17.92 -7.63 10.84
CA ARG A 367 18.06 -7.92 9.41
C ARG A 367 17.49 -6.79 8.56
N ALA A 368 16.33 -6.25 8.96
CA ALA A 368 15.72 -5.11 8.30
C ALA A 368 16.62 -3.85 8.40
N ALA A 369 17.17 -3.56 9.59
CA ALA A 369 18.13 -2.47 9.78
C ALA A 369 19.42 -2.66 8.96
N PHE A 370 19.99 -3.87 8.95
CA PHE A 370 21.19 -4.18 8.17
C PHE A 370 21.00 -3.96 6.67
N ARG A 371 19.85 -4.35 6.10
CA ARG A 371 19.56 -4.13 4.67
C ARG A 371 19.49 -2.65 4.28
N ARG A 372 19.27 -1.77 5.25
CA ARG A 372 19.25 -0.31 5.08
C ARG A 372 20.63 0.32 5.32
N ALA A 373 21.54 -0.40 5.96
CA ALA A 373 22.91 0.05 6.17
C ALA A 373 23.68 0.07 4.84
N ARG A 374 24.62 1.02 4.74
CA ARG A 374 25.50 1.20 3.60
C ARG A 374 26.89 0.67 3.96
N ARG A 375 27.53 -0.01 3.01
CA ARG A 375 28.91 -0.47 3.18
C ARG A 375 29.88 0.65 2.81
N LEU A 376 30.87 0.90 3.65
CA LEU A 376 32.05 1.69 3.33
C LEU A 376 33.10 0.77 2.68
N PRO A 377 33.54 1.06 1.44
CA PRO A 377 34.59 0.32 0.76
C PRO A 377 35.91 0.23 1.54
N LYS A 378 36.29 1.31 2.24
CA LYS A 378 37.60 1.49 2.89
C LYS A 378 37.46 1.95 4.34
N GLY A 379 38.47 1.62 5.15
CA GLY A 379 38.57 2.02 6.55
C GLY A 379 37.92 1.03 7.51
N GLU A 380 38.26 1.18 8.80
CA GLU A 380 37.83 0.31 9.91
C GLU A 380 36.80 0.98 10.82
N VAL A 381 36.34 2.17 10.42
CA VAL A 381 35.44 2.99 11.23
C VAL A 381 34.07 3.05 10.56
N SER A 382 33.05 2.64 11.29
CA SER A 382 31.65 2.83 10.94
C SER A 382 31.19 4.23 11.36
N ALA A 383 30.17 4.76 10.69
CA ALA A 383 29.56 6.04 11.00
C ALA A 383 28.03 5.97 11.01
N PHE A 384 27.40 6.79 11.83
CA PHE A 384 25.95 6.87 11.94
C PHE A 384 25.50 8.32 11.85
N CYS A 385 24.77 8.62 10.78
CA CYS A 385 24.23 9.95 10.54
C CYS A 385 22.81 10.03 11.09
N LEU A 386 22.57 10.99 11.97
CA LEU A 386 21.30 11.37 12.56
C LEU A 386 20.86 12.71 11.96
N SER A 387 19.81 12.70 11.16
CA SER A 387 19.24 13.92 10.59
C SER A 387 18.20 14.51 11.55
N PHE A 388 18.36 15.78 11.87
CA PHE A 388 17.40 16.62 12.58
C PHE A 388 16.83 17.66 11.60
N ASP A 389 15.94 18.54 12.06
CA ASP A 389 15.29 19.53 11.20
C ASP A 389 16.29 20.38 10.38
N ARG A 390 17.26 21.03 11.05
CA ARG A 390 18.24 21.92 10.41
C ARG A 390 19.66 21.35 10.35
N PHE A 391 19.90 20.24 11.02
CA PHE A 391 21.23 19.74 11.31
C PHE A 391 21.36 18.24 11.04
N VAL A 392 22.58 17.80 10.73
CA VAL A 392 22.97 16.39 10.69
C VAL A 392 24.05 16.19 11.73
N VAL A 393 23.87 15.19 12.59
CA VAL A 393 24.87 14.73 13.54
C VAL A 393 25.50 13.45 13.00
N VAL A 394 26.82 13.35 13.01
CA VAL A 394 27.58 12.17 12.58
C VAL A 394 28.35 11.61 13.75
N GLU A 395 27.95 10.40 14.16
CA GLU A 395 28.58 9.59 15.19
C GLU A 395 29.53 8.58 14.55
N PHE A 396 30.66 8.28 15.19
CA PHE A 396 31.67 7.34 14.67
C PHE A 396 31.91 6.19 15.65
N SER A 397 32.15 5.00 15.12
CA SER A 397 32.26 3.78 15.94
C SER A 397 33.53 3.68 16.76
N GLU A 398 34.61 4.31 16.31
CA GLU A 398 35.90 4.26 17.00
C GLU A 398 35.91 5.18 18.23
N THR A 399 36.26 4.61 19.38
CA THR A 399 36.42 5.32 20.66
C THR A 399 37.45 6.44 20.53
N GLY A 400 37.16 7.62 21.08
CA GLY A 400 38.01 8.81 20.96
C GLY A 400 37.68 9.69 19.75
N ASN A 401 36.89 9.19 18.79
CA ASN A 401 36.34 10.06 17.76
C ASN A 401 35.28 11.01 18.33
N ALA A 402 35.32 12.24 17.84
CA ALA A 402 34.31 13.24 18.12
C ALA A 402 33.06 13.00 17.27
N THR A 403 31.90 13.37 17.81
CA THR A 403 30.65 13.54 17.07
C THR A 403 30.67 14.89 16.36
N PHE A 404 30.33 14.92 15.09
CA PHE A 404 30.31 16.15 14.30
C PHE A 404 28.88 16.59 14.02
N VAL A 405 28.60 17.89 14.14
CA VAL A 405 27.29 18.46 13.84
C VAL A 405 27.42 19.43 12.68
N TYR A 406 26.61 19.26 11.65
CA TYR A 406 26.61 20.07 10.43
C TYR A 406 25.23 20.69 10.22
N ARG A 407 25.17 21.88 9.62
CA ARG A 407 23.94 22.33 8.95
C ARG A 407 23.69 21.45 7.72
N HIS A 408 22.42 21.20 7.35
CA HIS A 408 22.07 20.40 6.15
C HIS A 408 22.81 20.88 4.90
N GLU A 409 22.78 22.18 4.61
CA GLU A 409 23.45 22.76 3.44
C GLU A 409 24.97 22.49 3.40
N ASN A 410 25.62 22.42 4.56
CA ASN A 410 27.05 22.09 4.67
C ASN A 410 27.29 20.61 4.48
N PHE A 411 26.44 19.76 5.08
CA PHE A 411 26.52 18.32 4.93
C PHE A 411 26.26 17.89 3.48
N ASP A 412 25.24 18.44 2.83
CA ASP A 412 24.95 18.18 1.42
C ASP A 412 26.06 18.69 0.50
N ARG A 413 26.67 19.83 0.82
CA ARG A 413 27.86 20.34 0.12
C ARG A 413 29.06 19.41 0.28
N MET A 414 29.29 18.89 1.47
CA MET A 414 30.36 17.91 1.73
C MET A 414 30.16 16.63 0.90
N LEU A 415 28.92 16.19 0.73
CA LEU A 415 28.59 14.95 -0.01
C LEU A 415 28.37 15.14 -1.52
N ARG A 416 28.23 16.37 -2.01
CA ARG A 416 27.86 16.64 -3.41
C ARG A 416 28.91 16.06 -4.38
N GLY A 417 28.47 15.09 -5.19
CA GLY A 417 29.31 14.43 -6.20
C GLY A 417 30.36 13.46 -5.63
N MET A 418 30.37 13.23 -4.32
CA MET A 418 31.34 12.36 -3.67
C MET A 418 30.74 10.97 -3.41
N VAL A 419 31.46 9.94 -3.82
CA VAL A 419 31.21 8.58 -3.34
C VAL A 419 31.84 8.49 -1.95
N VAL A 420 31.03 8.23 -0.92
CA VAL A 420 31.52 8.05 0.46
C VAL A 420 32.23 6.70 0.55
N GLU A 421 33.55 6.71 0.36
CA GLU A 421 34.36 5.49 0.39
C GLU A 421 34.87 5.15 1.80
N HIS A 422 35.04 6.16 2.64
CA HIS A 422 35.63 6.07 3.97
C HIS A 422 34.90 6.98 4.96
N ALA A 423 34.76 6.58 6.23
CA ALA A 423 34.20 7.44 7.28
C ALA A 423 34.91 8.80 7.46
N GLN A 424 36.17 8.96 7.05
CA GLN A 424 36.87 10.24 7.08
C GLN A 424 36.27 11.24 6.08
N ASN A 425 35.58 10.78 5.04
CA ASN A 425 34.82 11.66 4.13
C ASN A 425 33.63 12.35 4.84
N LEU A 426 33.26 11.88 6.04
CA LEU A 426 32.21 12.46 6.88
C LEU A 426 32.77 13.33 8.01
N LYS A 427 34.10 13.55 8.05
CA LYS A 427 34.81 14.35 9.06
C LYS A 427 35.39 15.61 8.40
N ASP A 428 34.61 16.69 8.40
CA ASP A 428 35.08 18.01 7.96
C ASP A 428 34.96 19.02 9.10
N VAL A 429 36.11 19.34 9.72
CA VAL A 429 36.16 20.30 10.83
C VAL A 429 35.74 21.70 10.38
N GLN A 430 36.06 22.10 9.15
CA GLN A 430 35.80 23.45 8.65
C GLN A 430 34.32 23.67 8.35
N LEU A 431 33.63 22.64 7.84
CA LEU A 431 32.20 22.70 7.57
C LEU A 431 31.33 22.37 8.78
N SER A 432 31.90 21.76 9.82
CA SER A 432 31.18 21.44 11.05
C SER A 432 30.80 22.68 11.85
N THR A 433 29.58 22.69 12.37
CA THR A 433 29.08 23.69 13.32
C THR A 433 29.53 23.40 14.74
N ARG A 434 29.62 22.12 15.11
CA ARG A 434 30.14 21.66 16.40
C ARG A 434 30.94 20.37 16.22
N ARG A 435 31.95 20.23 17.07
CA ARG A 435 32.72 19.00 17.27
C ARG A 435 32.61 18.62 18.75
N LEU A 436 31.90 17.54 19.05
CA LEU A 436 31.57 17.12 20.40
C LEU A 436 32.40 15.90 20.79
N ILE A 437 33.10 15.96 21.92
CA ILE A 437 34.06 14.91 22.33
C ILE A 437 33.51 14.14 23.53
N HIS A 438 33.59 12.80 23.46
CA HIS A 438 33.17 11.87 24.51
C HIS A 438 34.16 11.84 25.70
N GLY A 439 34.21 12.93 26.48
CA GLY A 439 34.98 13.03 27.72
C GLY A 439 34.16 12.75 28.99
N LYS A 440 34.71 13.09 30.16
CA LYS A 440 33.96 13.02 31.43
C LYS A 440 32.73 13.93 31.37
N TYR A 441 31.57 13.43 31.80
CA TYR A 441 30.28 14.15 31.77
C TYR A 441 29.86 14.62 30.36
N TRP A 442 30.25 13.89 29.32
CA TRP A 442 29.95 14.26 27.94
C TRP A 442 28.46 14.39 27.67
N GLN A 443 27.60 13.56 28.30
CA GLN A 443 26.16 13.60 28.04
C GLN A 443 25.56 14.98 28.34
N SER A 444 25.85 15.55 29.51
CA SER A 444 25.33 16.87 29.90
C SER A 444 25.85 17.98 29.00
N ARG A 445 27.11 17.88 28.54
CA ARG A 445 27.69 18.83 27.59
C ARG A 445 27.04 18.71 26.21
N PHE A 446 26.83 17.50 25.71
CA PHE A 446 26.13 17.28 24.45
C PHE A 446 24.70 17.82 24.54
N ASP A 447 23.98 17.57 25.63
CA ASP A 447 22.62 18.09 25.82
C ASP A 447 22.58 19.63 25.73
N GLN A 448 23.54 20.32 26.33
CA GLN A 448 23.64 21.79 26.25
C GLN A 448 23.96 22.28 24.83
N GLU A 449 24.91 21.64 24.15
CA GLU A 449 25.32 22.02 22.78
C GLU A 449 24.21 21.75 21.76
N LEU A 450 23.51 20.62 21.87
CA LEU A 450 22.38 20.28 21.01
C LEU A 450 21.20 21.23 21.26
N LEU A 451 20.89 21.53 22.53
CA LEU A 451 19.86 22.50 22.88
C LEU A 451 20.16 23.90 22.33
N ALA A 452 21.43 24.33 22.36
CA ALA A 452 21.85 25.61 21.78
C ALA A 452 21.63 25.69 20.26
N LEU A 453 21.55 24.55 19.58
CA LEU A 453 21.20 24.44 18.16
C LEU A 453 19.69 24.29 17.92
N GLY A 454 18.89 24.23 19.00
CA GLY A 454 17.44 23.95 18.96
C GLY A 454 17.11 22.48 18.75
N ILE A 455 18.05 21.57 19.04
CA ILE A 455 17.81 20.12 19.03
C ILE A 455 17.48 19.71 20.46
N GLU A 456 16.21 19.42 20.70
CA GLU A 456 15.72 19.03 22.03
C GLU A 456 15.49 17.53 22.11
N TRP A 457 15.76 16.95 23.28
CA TRP A 457 15.33 15.58 23.62
C TRP A 457 13.81 15.49 23.91
N ASP A 458 13.24 14.31 23.72
CA ASP A 458 11.81 14.04 23.86
C ASP A 458 11.34 14.02 25.32
N ARG A 459 10.94 15.17 25.85
CA ARG A 459 10.40 15.27 27.22
C ARG A 459 9.16 14.40 27.46
N ASN A 460 8.37 14.13 26.41
CA ASN A 460 7.10 13.38 26.52
C ASN A 460 7.28 11.86 26.64
N ARG A 461 8.43 11.29 26.24
CA ARG A 461 8.68 9.83 26.38
C ARG A 461 9.04 9.42 27.81
N GLN A 462 9.70 10.29 28.58
CA GLN A 462 10.02 10.01 29.98
C GLN A 462 8.77 9.93 30.87
N ARG A 463 7.71 10.70 30.57
CA ARG A 463 6.43 10.64 31.29
C ARG A 463 5.59 9.39 31.06
N ARG A 464 5.92 8.55 30.07
CA ARG A 464 5.23 7.27 29.80
C ARG A 464 5.94 6.06 30.41
N LYS A 465 7.12 6.25 31.01
CA LYS A 465 7.90 5.22 31.72
C LYS A 465 7.85 5.37 33.25
N LEU A 466 7.29 6.47 33.75
CA LEU A 466 6.84 6.69 35.13
C LEU A 466 5.33 6.52 35.17
#